data_AF-A0AAN7ZBV8-F1
#
_entry.id   AF-A0AAN7ZBV8-F1
#
_cell.length_a   1.000
_cell.length_b   1.000
_cell.length_c   1.000
_cell.angle_alpha   90.00
_cell.angle_beta   90.00
_cell.angle_gamma   90.00
#
_symmetry.space_group_name_H-M   'P 1'
#
loop_
_entity.id
_entity.type
_entity.pdbx_description
1 polymer ?
#
loop_
_entity_poly.entity_id
_entity_poly.type
_entity_poly.pdbx_seq_one_letter_code
_entity_poly.pdbx_strand_id
1 'polypeptide(L)'
;MMYSNEDLSINTQTGAGTVACRVSNNQLNCAGDNRAYPKPTIADIWGCNSGPFAIIGSDNDVHRAVVPRLCAAFYRSTLLLDGGNVQPSLPASSYYTVSPTSHYARLVHQYEVNGLGYAFSYDDVNPAGENAAGTVSGNNPTVLKVTVGGWS
;
A
#
# COMPACT_ATOMS: atom_id res chain seq x y z
N MET A 1 12.15 -16.66 7.62
CA MET A 1 11.61 -15.39 7.10
C MET A 1 10.40 -15.03 7.97
N MET A 2 10.22 -13.76 8.39
CA MET A 2 9.21 -13.33 9.38
C MET A 2 7.82 -13.93 9.10
N TYR A 3 7.27 -13.64 7.92
CA TYR A 3 5.94 -14.12 7.51
C TYR A 3 5.87 -15.58 7.07
N SER A 4 6.91 -16.40 7.31
CA SER A 4 6.78 -17.86 7.27
C SER A 4 6.35 -18.42 8.64
N ASN A 5 6.65 -17.70 9.72
CA ASN A 5 6.39 -18.12 11.10
C ASN A 5 5.30 -17.28 11.79
N GLU A 6 4.92 -16.16 11.20
CA GLU A 6 3.91 -15.22 11.69
C GLU A 6 2.93 -14.86 10.57
N ASP A 7 1.68 -14.55 10.91
CA ASP A 7 0.70 -14.06 9.94
C ASP A 7 0.94 -12.58 9.63
N LEU A 8 0.88 -12.24 8.34
CA LEU A 8 0.63 -10.89 7.89
C LEU A 8 -0.90 -10.72 7.79
N SER A 9 -1.47 -9.85 8.61
CA SER A 9 -2.90 -9.54 8.60
C SER A 9 -3.19 -8.36 7.67
N ILE A 10 -3.87 -8.60 6.56
CA ILE A 10 -4.28 -7.56 5.63
C ILE A 10 -5.70 -7.10 5.96
N ASN A 11 -5.83 -5.88 6.48
CA ASN A 11 -7.12 -5.21 6.54
C ASN A 11 -7.51 -4.77 5.13
N THR A 12 -8.43 -5.51 4.52
CA THR A 12 -8.88 -5.25 3.15
C THR A 12 -9.65 -3.95 3.03
N GLN A 13 -10.21 -3.44 4.14
CA GLN A 13 -11.16 -2.31 4.17
C GLN A 13 -12.36 -2.51 3.22
N THR A 14 -12.67 -3.77 2.91
CA THR A 14 -13.84 -4.20 2.13
C THR A 14 -14.67 -5.19 2.96
N GLY A 15 -15.71 -5.76 2.34
CA GLY A 15 -16.53 -6.81 2.97
C GLY A 15 -15.76 -8.07 3.39
N ALA A 16 -14.54 -8.29 2.87
CA ALA A 16 -13.69 -9.42 3.26
C ALA A 16 -13.05 -9.24 4.65
N GLY A 17 -13.09 -8.04 5.24
CA GLY A 17 -12.55 -7.78 6.57
C GLY A 17 -11.03 -7.91 6.63
N THR A 18 -10.51 -8.54 7.69
CA THR A 18 -9.07 -8.80 7.85
C THR A 18 -8.73 -10.21 7.40
N VAL A 19 -7.78 -10.32 6.47
CA VAL A 19 -7.34 -11.56 5.85
C VAL A 19 -5.95 -11.93 6.36
N ALA A 20 -5.81 -13.12 6.92
CA ALA A 20 -4.52 -13.65 7.34
C ALA A 20 -3.75 -14.19 6.14
N CYS A 21 -2.46 -13.82 6.03
CA CYS A 21 -1.57 -14.25 4.97
C CYS A 21 -0.28 -14.87 5.53
N ARG A 22 0.16 -15.96 4.92
CA ARG A 22 1.37 -16.70 5.34
C ARG A 22 2.22 -17.14 4.15
N VAL A 23 3.54 -17.02 4.29
CA VAL A 23 4.49 -17.52 3.29
C VAL A 23 4.64 -19.03 3.43
N SER A 24 4.35 -19.75 2.36
CA SER A 24 4.64 -21.19 2.19
C SER A 24 5.06 -21.45 0.75
N ASN A 25 5.95 -22.42 0.52
CA ASN A 25 6.46 -22.75 -0.83
C ASN A 25 6.96 -21.53 -1.63
N ASN A 26 7.66 -20.61 -0.93
CA ASN A 26 8.23 -19.38 -1.49
C ASN A 26 7.19 -18.39 -2.08
N GLN A 27 5.94 -18.46 -1.64
CA GLN A 27 4.86 -17.56 -2.03
C GLN A 27 4.03 -17.16 -0.80
N LEU A 28 3.49 -15.95 -0.78
CA LEU A 28 2.53 -15.53 0.24
C LEU A 28 1.13 -16.01 -0.16
N ASN A 29 0.44 -16.69 0.74
CA ASN A 29 -0.93 -17.18 0.54
C ASN A 29 -1.84 -16.48 1.52
N CYS A 30 -2.99 -15.98 1.06
CA CYS A 30 -3.94 -15.25 1.87
C CYS A 30 -5.26 -16.05 1.99
N ALA A 31 -5.83 -16.09 3.20
CA ALA A 31 -7.08 -16.82 3.43
C ALA A 31 -8.21 -16.27 2.56
N GLY A 32 -8.90 -17.15 1.82
CA GLY A 32 -9.99 -16.76 0.93
C GLY A 32 -9.55 -16.16 -0.40
N ASP A 33 -8.25 -15.99 -0.65
CA ASP A 33 -7.73 -15.64 -1.97
C ASP A 33 -7.72 -16.87 -2.90
N ASN A 34 -7.90 -16.65 -4.20
CA ASN A 34 -7.83 -17.70 -5.21
C ASN A 34 -6.45 -17.82 -5.88
N ARG A 35 -5.48 -16.97 -5.54
CA ARG A 35 -4.11 -17.06 -6.05
C ARG A 35 -3.08 -16.55 -5.04
N ALA A 36 -1.92 -17.22 -5.02
CA ALA A 36 -0.79 -16.82 -4.19
C ALA A 36 0.00 -15.65 -4.81
N TYR A 37 0.80 -14.99 -3.99
CA TYR A 37 1.69 -13.90 -4.36
C TYR A 37 3.14 -14.39 -4.41
N PRO A 38 3.75 -14.50 -5.61
CA PRO A 38 5.18 -14.76 -5.72
C PRO A 38 6.01 -13.65 -5.09
N LYS A 39 7.27 -13.96 -4.75
CA LYS A 39 8.22 -12.93 -4.30
C LYS A 39 8.36 -11.85 -5.38
N PRO A 40 8.10 -10.56 -5.07
CA PRO A 40 8.17 -9.51 -6.07
C PRO A 40 9.61 -9.22 -6.50
N THR A 41 9.75 -8.76 -7.74
CA THR A 41 10.94 -8.06 -8.23
C THR A 41 10.85 -6.57 -7.90
N ILE A 42 11.97 -5.86 -8.12
CA ILE A 42 12.00 -4.40 -8.00
C ILE A 42 11.04 -3.74 -9.00
N ALA A 43 10.93 -4.26 -10.22
CA ALA A 43 10.01 -3.74 -11.23
C ALA A 43 8.54 -3.92 -10.82
N ASP A 44 8.21 -5.06 -10.20
CA ASP A 44 6.86 -5.28 -9.66
C ASP A 44 6.54 -4.26 -8.58
N ILE A 45 7.47 -4.04 -7.62
CA ILE A 45 7.26 -3.06 -6.55
C ILE A 45 7.07 -1.66 -7.13
N TRP A 46 7.91 -1.19 -8.05
CA TRP A 46 7.78 0.17 -8.59
C TRP A 46 6.61 0.35 -9.57
N GLY A 47 6.12 -0.71 -10.20
CA GLY A 47 4.98 -0.63 -11.12
C GLY A 47 3.63 -0.84 -10.42
N CYS A 48 3.61 -1.66 -9.38
CA CYS A 48 2.40 -2.17 -8.73
C CYS A 48 1.34 -2.71 -9.70
N ASN A 49 1.79 -3.32 -10.79
CA ASN A 49 0.93 -3.78 -11.88
C ASN A 49 1.41 -5.10 -12.53
N SER A 50 2.52 -5.68 -12.07
CA SER A 50 3.10 -6.92 -12.59
C SER A 50 3.41 -7.90 -11.45
N GLY A 51 3.72 -9.15 -11.82
CA GLY A 51 4.06 -10.20 -10.87
C GLY A 51 2.97 -10.40 -9.81
N PRO A 52 3.28 -10.33 -8.50
CA PRO A 52 2.27 -10.45 -7.44
C PRO A 52 1.27 -9.29 -7.39
N PHE A 53 1.51 -8.18 -8.08
CA PHE A 53 0.62 -7.01 -8.08
C PHE A 53 -0.21 -6.89 -9.36
N ALA A 54 -0.13 -7.88 -10.26
CA ALA A 54 -0.98 -7.92 -11.45
C ALA A 54 -2.40 -8.36 -11.09
N ILE A 55 -3.38 -7.51 -11.36
CA ILE A 55 -4.81 -7.84 -11.25
C ILE A 55 -5.32 -8.32 -12.62
N ILE A 56 -5.85 -9.53 -12.68
CA ILE A 56 -6.41 -10.16 -13.89
C ILE A 56 -7.90 -10.46 -13.74
N GLY A 57 -8.56 -10.85 -14.84
CA GLY A 57 -10.02 -11.07 -14.86
C GLY A 57 -10.51 -12.16 -13.92
N SER A 58 -9.71 -13.19 -13.66
CA SER A 58 -10.07 -14.32 -12.78
C SER A 58 -9.88 -14.04 -11.29
N ASP A 59 -9.27 -12.92 -10.92
CA ASP A 59 -8.96 -12.62 -9.51
C ASP A 59 -10.22 -12.29 -8.72
N ASN A 60 -10.33 -12.85 -7.52
CA ASN A 60 -11.46 -12.60 -6.62
C ASN A 60 -11.30 -11.28 -5.84
N ASP A 61 -12.32 -10.92 -5.06
CA ASP A 61 -12.35 -9.65 -4.33
C ASP A 61 -11.26 -9.55 -3.26
N VAL A 62 -10.86 -10.68 -2.65
CA VAL A 62 -9.75 -10.73 -1.69
C VAL A 62 -8.45 -10.35 -2.41
N HIS A 63 -8.16 -10.95 -3.56
CA HIS A 63 -6.95 -10.66 -4.32
C HIS A 63 -6.87 -9.19 -4.72
N ARG A 64 -7.98 -8.66 -5.25
CA ARG A 64 -8.12 -7.26 -5.67
C ARG A 64 -7.94 -6.28 -4.50
N ALA A 65 -8.38 -6.67 -3.30
CA ALA A 65 -8.23 -5.85 -2.12
C ALA A 65 -6.81 -5.90 -1.54
N VAL A 66 -6.16 -7.07 -1.52
CA VAL A 66 -4.84 -7.28 -0.93
C VAL A 66 -3.72 -6.64 -1.76
N VAL A 67 -3.78 -6.69 -3.10
CA VAL A 67 -2.74 -6.14 -4.00
C VAL A 67 -2.34 -4.70 -3.67
N PRO A 68 -3.29 -3.73 -3.57
CA PRO A 68 -2.95 -2.36 -3.19
C PRO A 68 -2.24 -2.24 -1.84
N ARG A 69 -2.65 -3.03 -0.83
CA ARG A 69 -2.07 -3.00 0.52
C ARG A 69 -0.64 -3.50 0.53
N LEU A 70 -0.37 -4.60 -0.19
CA LEU A 70 0.99 -5.11 -0.31
C LEU A 70 1.89 -4.12 -1.04
N CYS A 71 1.45 -3.56 -2.17
CA CYS A 71 2.21 -2.53 -2.89
C CYS A 71 2.57 -1.34 -1.98
N ALA A 72 1.58 -0.77 -1.31
CA ALA A 72 1.81 0.39 -0.43
C ALA A 72 2.77 0.08 0.71
N ALA A 73 2.65 -1.11 1.32
CA ALA A 73 3.54 -1.53 2.39
C ALA A 73 5.00 -1.73 1.93
N PHE A 74 5.21 -2.22 0.69
CA PHE A 74 6.55 -2.29 0.10
C PHE A 74 7.11 -0.90 -0.21
N TYR A 75 6.33 -0.02 -0.82
CA TYR A 75 6.76 1.34 -1.14
C TYR A 75 7.21 2.11 0.10
N ARG A 76 6.43 2.00 1.18
CA ARG A 76 6.64 2.70 2.45
C ARG A 76 7.57 1.97 3.42
N SER A 77 8.04 0.78 3.05
CA SER A 77 8.90 -0.09 3.86
C SER A 77 8.33 -0.40 5.25
N THR A 78 7.01 -0.60 5.35
CA THR A 78 6.33 -0.80 6.64
C THR A 78 6.24 -2.25 7.08
N LEU A 79 6.43 -3.21 6.15
CA LEU A 79 6.19 -4.64 6.39
C LEU A 79 7.01 -5.23 7.55
N LEU A 80 8.17 -4.69 7.90
CA LEU A 80 9.02 -5.27 8.95
C LEU A 80 9.18 -4.36 10.18
N LEU A 81 8.42 -3.27 10.23
CA LEU A 81 8.37 -2.41 11.39
C LEU A 81 7.49 -3.04 12.48
N ASP A 82 7.66 -2.60 13.73
CA ASP A 82 6.74 -2.96 14.80
C ASP A 82 5.31 -2.51 14.45
N GLY A 83 4.32 -3.39 14.63
CA GLY A 83 2.94 -3.22 14.14
C GLY A 83 2.74 -3.40 12.62
N GLY A 84 3.82 -3.62 11.85
CA GLY A 84 3.81 -3.82 10.40
C GLY A 84 3.27 -5.18 9.94
N ASN A 85 3.02 -6.10 10.87
CA ASN A 85 2.31 -7.35 10.63
C ASN A 85 0.80 -7.16 10.41
N VAL A 86 0.28 -5.94 10.59
CA VAL A 86 -1.07 -5.53 10.16
C VAL A 86 -0.93 -4.47 9.07
N GLN A 87 -1.60 -4.63 7.93
CA GLN A 87 -1.50 -3.68 6.82
C GLN A 87 -2.88 -3.28 6.25
N PRO A 88 -3.13 -1.96 6.05
CA PRO A 88 -2.36 -0.84 6.57
C PRO A 88 -2.66 -0.63 8.07
N SER A 89 -1.66 -0.26 8.87
CA SER A 89 -1.82 0.05 10.31
C SER A 89 -1.00 1.25 10.78
N LEU A 90 0.22 1.39 10.27
CA LEU A 90 1.17 2.39 10.74
C LEU A 90 0.84 3.79 10.20
N PRO A 91 1.03 4.84 11.02
CA PRO A 91 0.80 6.22 10.61
C PRO A 91 1.86 6.67 9.59
N ALA A 92 1.58 7.78 8.90
CA ALA A 92 2.51 8.34 7.91
C ALA A 92 3.91 8.66 8.47
N SER A 93 4.03 8.95 9.77
CA SER A 93 5.31 9.17 10.44
C SER A 93 6.25 7.95 10.46
N SER A 94 5.72 6.74 10.23
CA SER A 94 6.51 5.51 10.15
C SER A 94 7.00 5.20 8.73
N TYR A 95 6.46 5.87 7.70
CA TYR A 95 6.77 5.57 6.31
C TYR A 95 8.21 5.98 5.96
N TYR A 96 8.87 5.14 5.15
CA TYR A 96 10.21 5.40 4.61
C TYR A 96 11.32 5.60 5.66
N THR A 97 11.13 5.06 6.87
CA THR A 97 12.05 5.23 8.02
C THR A 97 13.20 4.22 8.05
N VAL A 98 13.15 3.20 7.19
CA VAL A 98 14.16 2.13 7.11
C VAL A 98 14.66 1.94 5.68
N SER A 99 15.75 1.18 5.53
CA SER A 99 16.33 0.83 4.24
C SER A 99 16.18 -0.66 3.95
N PRO A 100 15.87 -1.09 2.71
CA PRO A 100 15.60 -0.25 1.53
C PRO A 100 14.23 0.45 1.58
N THR A 101 14.07 1.55 0.83
CA THR A 101 12.78 2.26 0.70
C THR A 101 12.64 3.07 -0.60
N SER A 102 11.44 3.56 -0.88
CA SER A 102 11.18 4.54 -1.93
C SER A 102 11.67 5.93 -1.56
N HIS A 103 12.93 6.23 -1.91
CA HIS A 103 13.44 7.59 -1.73
C HIS A 103 12.73 8.61 -2.62
N TYR A 104 12.20 8.20 -3.79
CA TYR A 104 11.38 9.08 -4.62
C TYR A 104 10.11 9.50 -3.88
N ALA A 105 9.30 8.55 -3.41
CA ALA A 105 8.06 8.87 -2.70
C ALA A 105 8.33 9.63 -1.41
N ARG A 106 9.35 9.22 -0.63
CA ARG A 106 9.78 9.95 0.56
C ARG A 106 10.08 11.42 0.29
N LEU A 107 10.80 11.72 -0.80
CA LEU A 107 11.15 13.09 -1.16
C LEU A 107 9.93 13.88 -1.67
N VAL A 108 9.06 13.26 -2.47
CA VAL A 108 7.79 13.90 -2.90
C VAL A 108 6.99 14.33 -1.67
N HIS A 109 6.69 13.40 -0.75
CA HIS A 109 5.98 13.76 0.48
C HIS A 109 6.75 14.78 1.33
N GLN A 110 8.08 14.70 1.44
CA GLN A 110 8.85 15.65 2.23
C GLN A 110 8.70 17.10 1.73
N TYR A 111 8.56 17.31 0.42
CA TYR A 111 8.53 18.64 -0.19
C TYR A 111 7.13 19.11 -0.60
N GLU A 112 6.15 18.21 -0.68
CA GLU A 112 4.76 18.58 -0.91
C GLU A 112 4.17 19.35 0.28
N VAL A 113 3.26 20.26 -0.03
CA VAL A 113 2.56 21.05 0.99
C VAL A 113 1.76 20.11 1.90
N ASN A 114 1.95 20.25 3.22
CA ASN A 114 1.35 19.39 4.25
C ASN A 114 1.81 17.92 4.23
N GLY A 115 2.84 17.56 3.47
CA GLY A 115 3.32 16.18 3.42
C GLY A 115 2.48 15.24 2.56
N LEU A 116 1.50 15.77 1.83
CA LEU A 116 0.49 14.98 1.11
C LEU A 116 0.76 14.97 -0.39
N GLY A 117 0.70 13.80 -1.03
CA GLY A 117 0.91 13.69 -2.47
C GLY A 117 0.72 12.28 -2.98
N TYR A 118 0.49 12.13 -4.29
CA TYR A 118 0.30 10.82 -4.91
C TYR A 118 1.59 10.41 -5.64
N ALA A 119 2.50 9.75 -4.92
CA ALA A 119 3.83 9.43 -5.43
C ALA A 119 3.95 8.03 -6.06
N PHE A 120 2.95 7.17 -5.86
CA PHE A 120 2.89 5.83 -6.45
C PHE A 120 1.45 5.32 -6.57
N SER A 121 1.22 4.27 -7.38
CA SER A 121 -0.11 3.82 -7.83
C SER A 121 -1.16 3.58 -6.73
N TYR A 122 -0.74 3.31 -5.49
CA TYR A 122 -1.65 3.00 -4.37
C TYR A 122 -1.33 3.83 -3.11
N ASP A 123 -0.92 5.09 -3.28
CA ASP A 123 -0.64 6.01 -2.16
C ASP A 123 -1.89 6.36 -1.33
N ASP A 124 -3.06 6.12 -1.91
CA ASP A 124 -4.36 6.27 -1.27
C ASP A 124 -4.68 5.16 -0.25
N VAL A 125 -3.93 4.05 -0.25
CA VAL A 125 -4.04 3.01 0.78
C VAL A 125 -3.47 3.52 2.09
N ASN A 126 -4.30 3.67 3.11
CA ASN A 126 -3.91 4.23 4.40
C ASN A 126 -4.69 3.55 5.55
N PRO A 127 -4.15 3.54 6.79
CA PRO A 127 -4.98 3.20 7.94
C PRO A 127 -6.14 4.20 8.07
N ALA A 128 -7.19 3.83 8.81
CA ALA A 128 -8.36 4.68 8.97
C ALA A 128 -7.97 6.05 9.56
N GLY A 129 -8.42 7.14 8.92
CA GLY A 129 -8.16 8.52 9.34
C GLY A 129 -6.87 9.14 8.80
N GLU A 130 -6.06 8.38 8.06
CA GLU A 130 -4.82 8.86 7.41
C GLU A 130 -5.05 9.15 5.92
N ASN A 131 -4.35 10.14 5.35
CA ASN A 131 -4.54 10.57 3.96
C ASN A 131 -3.22 11.01 3.31
N ALA A 132 -2.24 10.12 3.24
CA ALA A 132 -0.94 10.43 2.64
C ALA A 132 -1.06 10.89 1.17
N ALA A 133 -2.03 10.36 0.41
CA ALA A 133 -2.28 10.74 -0.98
C ALA A 133 -2.80 12.18 -1.17
N GLY A 134 -3.29 12.83 -0.12
CA GLY A 134 -3.91 14.16 -0.22
C GLY A 134 -5.22 14.17 -1.00
N THR A 135 -5.89 13.02 -1.11
CA THR A 135 -7.17 12.92 -1.82
C THR A 135 -8.24 13.72 -1.07
N VAL A 136 -9.05 14.45 -1.84
CA VAL A 136 -10.20 15.20 -1.33
C VAL A 136 -11.47 14.71 -2.00
N SER A 137 -12.51 14.47 -1.22
CA SER A 137 -13.80 13.99 -1.71
C SER A 137 -14.94 14.58 -0.86
N GLY A 138 -16.15 14.58 -1.40
CA GLY A 138 -17.34 15.07 -0.71
C GLY A 138 -18.61 14.70 -1.48
N ASN A 139 -19.75 14.68 -0.79
CA ASN A 139 -21.01 14.19 -1.36
C ASN A 139 -21.65 15.17 -2.37
N ASN A 140 -21.43 16.48 -2.20
CA ASN A 140 -21.99 17.53 -3.06
C ASN A 140 -20.97 18.67 -3.26
N PRO A 141 -19.83 18.43 -3.93
CA PRO A 141 -18.82 19.46 -4.15
C PRO A 141 -19.38 20.56 -5.06
N THR A 142 -19.23 21.82 -4.66
CA THR A 142 -19.70 22.98 -5.44
C THR A 142 -18.58 23.73 -6.15
N VAL A 143 -17.33 23.62 -5.68
CA VAL A 143 -16.16 24.29 -6.24
C VAL A 143 -14.93 23.39 -6.14
N LEU A 144 -14.19 23.25 -7.24
CA LEU A 144 -12.81 22.75 -7.26
C LEU A 144 -11.88 23.90 -7.62
N LYS A 145 -11.01 24.31 -6.70
CA LYS A 145 -10.00 25.34 -6.95
C LYS A 145 -8.65 24.68 -7.21
N VAL A 146 -8.11 24.88 -8.40
CA VAL A 146 -6.75 24.47 -8.76
C VAL A 146 -5.85 25.70 -8.73
N THR A 147 -4.74 25.60 -8.01
CA THR A 147 -3.70 26.65 -7.97
C THR A 147 -2.42 26.06 -8.54
N VAL A 148 -1.85 26.73 -9.55
CA VAL A 148 -0.55 26.35 -10.10
C VAL A 148 0.51 27.19 -9.39
N GLY A 149 1.34 26.52 -8.59
CA GLY A 149 2.49 27.15 -7.93
C GLY A 149 3.69 27.34 -8.87
N GLY A 150 4.72 28.02 -8.38
CA GLY A 150 5.99 28.21 -9.07
C GLY A 150 7.10 28.53 -8.06
N TRP A 151 8.35 28.44 -8.49
CA TRP A 151 9.50 28.80 -7.66
C TRP A 151 9.53 30.32 -7.43
N SER A 152 9.68 30.76 -6.18
CA SER A 152 9.94 32.16 -5.80
C SER A 152 11.30 32.28 -5.14
#